data_AF-A0A5K0WPR9-F1
#
_entry.id   AF-A0A5K0WPR9-F1
#
_cell.length_a   1.000
_cell.length_b   1.000
_cell.length_c   1.000
_cell.angle_alpha   90.00
_cell.angle_beta   90.00
_cell.angle_gamma   90.00
#
_symmetry.space_group_name_H-M   'P 1'
#
loop_
_entity.id
_entity.type
_entity.pdbx_description
1 polymer ?
#
loop_
_entity_poly.entity_id
_entity_poly.type
_entity_poly.pdbx_seq_one_letter_code
_entity_poly.pdbx_strand_id
1 'polypeptide(L)' 'RSVLVMEPANQGDAPEDITPPDFSVRTLAQEYGGGAFFLHGEMIIFSNYKDQRLYKQIIG' A
#
# COMPACT_ATOMS: atom_id res chain seq x y z
N ARG A 1 -7.33 3.20 -8.89
CA ARG A 1 -6.07 3.08 -8.13
C ARG A 1 -6.42 2.48 -6.79
N SER A 2 -5.73 1.44 -6.36
CA SER A 2 -5.84 0.90 -5.00
C SER A 2 -4.77 1.57 -4.13
N VAL A 3 -5.13 1.98 -2.92
CA VAL A 3 -4.24 2.70 -1.99
C VAL A 3 -4.27 2.02 -0.63
N LEU A 4 -3.13 2.09 0.07
CA LEU A 4 -3.03 1.85 1.50
C LEU A 4 -3.41 3.12 2.24
N VAL A 5 -4.25 2.95 3.26
CA VAL A 5 -4.74 4.04 4.11
C VAL A 5 -4.40 3.69 5.55
N MET A 6 -3.81 4.65 6.27
CA MET A 6 -3.52 4.53 7.69
C MET A 6 -4.72 5.02 8.49
N GLU A 7 -5.17 4.20 9.43
CA GLU A 7 -6.11 4.62 10.47
C GLU A 7 -5.41 5.60 11.41
N PRO A 8 -6.05 6.73 11.75
CA PRO A 8 -5.42 7.73 12.60
C PRO A 8 -5.37 7.26 14.05
N ALA A 9 -4.38 7.77 14.80
CA ALA A 9 -4.18 7.39 16.20
C ALA A 9 -5.31 7.85 17.13
N ASN A 10 -5.91 9.03 16.85
CA ASN A 10 -6.99 9.57 17.67
C ASN A 10 -8.34 9.33 17.00
N GLN A 11 -9.34 9.05 17.83
CA GLN A 11 -10.70 8.91 17.39
C GLN A 11 -11.26 10.27 16.91
N GLY A 12 -11.72 10.31 15.67
CA GLY A 12 -12.30 11.51 15.03
C GLY A 12 -11.36 12.21 14.06
N ASP A 13 -10.07 11.88 14.05
CA ASP A 13 -9.14 12.33 13.01
C ASP A 13 -9.48 11.66 11.66
N ALA A 14 -9.04 12.28 10.56
CA ALA A 14 -9.22 11.73 9.23
C ALA A 14 -8.15 10.66 8.93
N PRO A 15 -8.50 9.57 8.21
CA PRO A 15 -7.53 8.60 7.75
C PRO A 15 -6.60 9.19 6.67
N GLU A 16 -5.37 8.70 6.61
CA GLU A 16 -4.31 9.22 5.74
C GLU A 16 -3.97 8.25 4.59
N ASP A 17 -3.98 8.73 3.33
CA ASP A 17 -3.43 7.96 2.21
C ASP A 17 -1.90 7.98 2.28
N ILE A 18 -1.31 6.82 2.56
CA ILE A 18 0.15 6.65 2.66
C ILE A 18 0.77 6.16 1.35
N THR A 19 0.01 6.07 0.27
CA THR A 19 0.48 5.59 -1.02
C THR A 19 0.95 6.77 -1.89
N PRO A 20 2.19 6.76 -2.42
CA PRO A 20 2.65 7.82 -3.31
C PRO A 20 1.74 7.97 -4.54
N PRO A 21 1.39 9.19 -4.99
CA PRO A 21 0.30 9.45 -5.95
C PRO A 21 0.33 8.63 -7.24
N ASP A 22 1.53 8.31 -7.74
CA ASP A 22 1.72 7.59 -9.02
C ASP A 22 1.66 6.05 -8.89
N PHE A 23 1.42 5.52 -7.70
CA PHE A 23 1.45 4.09 -7.40
C PHE A 23 0.06 3.51 -7.14
N SER A 24 -0.19 2.28 -7.57
CA SER A 24 -1.43 1.58 -7.25
C SER A 24 -1.10 0.23 -6.63
N VAL A 25 -1.52 0.00 -5.38
CA VAL A 25 -1.22 -1.22 -4.61
C VAL A 25 -2.11 -2.37 -5.07
N ARG A 26 -1.65 -3.09 -6.08
CA ARG A 26 -2.36 -4.22 -6.70
C ARG A 26 -1.38 -5.13 -7.40
N THR A 27 -1.64 -6.42 -7.32
CA THR A 27 -0.92 -7.47 -8.06
C THR A 27 -1.88 -8.16 -9.04
N LEU A 28 -1.32 -8.82 -10.06
CA LEU A 28 -2.00 -9.74 -10.96
C LEU A 28 -1.66 -11.21 -10.63
N ALA A 29 -1.14 -11.48 -9.43
CA ALA A 29 -0.84 -12.84 -8.99
C ALA A 29 -2.06 -13.75 -9.20
N GLN A 30 -1.86 -14.79 -10.02
CA GLN A 30 -2.89 -15.75 -10.42
C GLN A 30 -4.12 -15.11 -11.08
N GLU A 31 -4.02 -13.91 -11.66
CA GLU A 31 -5.12 -13.09 -12.21
C GLU A 31 -6.18 -12.62 -11.19
N TYR A 32 -6.10 -13.09 -9.94
CA TYR A 32 -6.99 -12.71 -8.85
C TYR A 32 -6.44 -11.55 -8.00
N GLY A 33 -5.12 -11.39 -7.96
CA GLY A 33 -4.47 -10.25 -7.31
C GLY A 33 -4.30 -10.34 -5.80
N GLY A 34 -4.13 -11.56 -5.26
CA GLY A 34 -3.90 -11.78 -3.83
C GLY A 34 -2.50 -11.32 -3.35
N GLY A 35 -2.42 -10.83 -2.11
CA GLY A 35 -1.14 -10.50 -1.46
C GLY A 35 -0.47 -9.21 -1.97
N ALA A 36 -1.24 -8.15 -2.24
CA ALA A 36 -0.73 -6.92 -2.84
C ALA A 36 0.25 -6.11 -1.96
N PHE A 37 0.27 -6.34 -0.64
CA PHE A 37 1.17 -5.67 0.28
C PHE A 37 1.49 -6.52 1.52
N PHE A 38 2.53 -6.10 2.25
CA PHE A 38 2.96 -6.62 3.54
C PHE A 38 3.50 -5.47 4.39
N LEU A 39 3.21 -5.49 5.70
CA LEU A 39 3.67 -4.50 6.68
C LEU A 39 4.50 -5.19 7.76
N HIS A 40 5.68 -4.64 8.06
CA HIS A 40 6.51 -5.07 9.18
C HIS A 40 7.10 -3.85 9.90
N GLY A 41 6.60 -3.54 11.10
CA GLY A 41 6.89 -2.28 11.77
C GLY A 41 6.46 -1.11 10.89
N GLU A 42 7.39 -0.23 10.57
CA GLU A 42 7.18 0.93 9.67
C GLU A 42 7.47 0.60 8.19
N MET A 43 7.91 -0.62 7.87
CA MET A 43 8.24 -1.02 6.51
C MET A 43 7.03 -1.59 5.77
N ILE A 44 6.64 -0.98 4.67
CA ILE A 44 5.69 -1.52 3.71
C ILE A 44 6.44 -2.09 2.51
N ILE A 45 6.13 -3.33 2.14
CA ILE A 45 6.41 -3.87 0.82
C ILE A 45 5.10 -3.99 0.05
N PHE A 46 5.03 -3.48 -1.17
CA PHE A 46 3.81 -3.57 -1.99
C PHE A 46 4.09 -3.77 -3.47
N SER A 47 3.15 -4.38 -4.18
CA SER A 47 3.18 -4.53 -5.64
C SER A 47 2.58 -3.29 -6.31
N ASN A 48 3.34 -2.64 -7.18
CA ASN A 48 2.81 -1.55 -8.00
C ASN A 48 2.12 -2.10 -9.25
N TYR A 49 0.86 -1.72 -9.48
CA TYR A 49 0.06 -2.22 -10.59
C TYR A 49 0.70 -1.96 -11.96
N LYS A 50 1.38 -0.82 -12.11
CA LYS A 50 1.90 -0.36 -13.40
C LYS A 50 2.97 -1.29 -13.98
N ASP A 51 3.81 -1.88 -13.13
CA ASP A 51 4.98 -2.65 -13.54
C ASP A 51 5.10 -4.00 -12.81
N GLN A 52 4.17 -4.31 -11.91
CA GLN A 52 4.14 -5.52 -11.09
C GLN A 52 5.41 -5.74 -10.24
N ARG A 53 6.20 -4.70 -10.01
CA ARG A 53 7.39 -4.77 -9.14
C ARG A 53 7.01 -4.56 -7.69
N LEU A 54 7.83 -5.14 -6.81
CA LEU A 54 7.77 -4.85 -5.38
C LEU A 54 8.52 -3.56 -5.07
N TYR A 55 7.86 -2.69 -4.33
CA TYR A 55 8.39 -1.44 -3.82
C TYR A 55 8.47 -1.51 -2.31
N LYS A 56 9.54 -0.91 -1.76
CA LYS A 56 9.73 -0.74 -0.32
C LYS A 56 9.53 0.72 0.03
N GLN A 57 8.70 0.97 1.04
CA GLN A 57 8.46 2.27 1.62
C GLN A 57 8.61 2.18 3.14
N ILE A 58 9.16 3.22 3.76
CA ILE A 58 9.13 3.40 5.21
C ILE A 58 8.05 4.45 5.49
N ILE A 59 7.16 4.15 6.43
CA ILE A 59 6.17 5.10 6.95
C ILE A 59 6.85 5.89 8.07
N GLY A 60 6.81 7.22 8.01
CA GLY A 60 7.35 8.11 9.03
C GLY A 60 6.75 9.50 8.90
#